data_AF-A0A6B0XAB4-F1
#
_entry.id   AF-A0A6B0XAB4-F1
#
_cell.length_a   1.000
_cell.length_b   1.000
_cell.length_c   1.000
_cell.angle_alpha   90.00
_cell.angle_beta   90.00
_cell.angle_gamma   90.00
#
_symmetry.space_group_name_H-M   'P 1'
#
loop_
_entity.id
_entity.type
_entity.pdbx_description
1 polymer ?
#
loop_
_entity_poly.entity_id
_entity_poly.type
_entity_poly.pdbx_seq_one_letter_code
_entity_poly.pdbx_strand_id
1 'polypeptide(L)'
;MRPSHTAVVERNQCWEGDFATEPYEAGWSHEAIFFVQILRAEKIPIVNARVQISPDGIHWCDEGSSLNFVVQQHTLDKPSFVRVSHYGGWLRLAGTVKDGRGWALVHLALKA
;
A
#
# COMPACT_ATOMS: atom_id res chain seq x y z
N MET A 1 -21.18 1.18 17.88
CA MET A 1 -20.43 1.60 16.67
C MET A 1 -19.04 1.01 16.78
N ARG A 2 -18.54 0.35 15.73
CA ARG A 2 -17.18 -0.21 15.70
C ARG A 2 -16.18 0.91 15.38
N PRO A 3 -15.03 1.02 16.09
CA PRO A 3 -14.07 2.08 15.81
C PRO A 3 -13.45 1.87 14.42
N SER A 4 -13.25 2.98 13.72
CA SER A 4 -12.63 3.02 12.39
C SER A 4 -11.63 4.17 12.30
N HIS A 5 -10.51 3.95 11.63
CA HIS A 5 -9.48 4.96 11.41
C HIS A 5 -8.98 4.89 9.96
N THR A 6 -8.63 6.04 9.39
CA THR A 6 -7.95 6.09 8.09
C THR A 6 -6.67 6.87 8.23
N ALA A 7 -5.54 6.19 8.00
CA ALA A 7 -4.22 6.79 7.99
C ALA A 7 -3.76 7.05 6.54
N VAL A 8 -2.93 8.08 6.36
CA VAL A 8 -2.17 8.28 5.13
C VAL A 8 -0.76 7.78 5.41
N VAL A 9 -0.41 6.60 4.87
CA VAL A 9 0.92 6.00 5.09
C VAL A 9 1.95 6.49 4.09
N GLU A 10 1.49 6.97 2.92
CA GLU A 10 2.34 7.71 2.00
C GLU A 10 1.56 8.82 1.31
N ARG A 11 2.23 9.94 1.05
CA ARG A 11 1.66 11.07 0.32
C ARG A 11 2.67 11.62 -0.66
N ASN A 12 2.36 11.50 -1.95
CA ASN A 12 3.18 12.03 -3.04
C ASN A 12 4.62 11.49 -2.99
N GLN A 13 4.78 10.22 -2.59
CA GLN A 13 6.06 9.56 -2.50
C GLN A 13 6.43 8.95 -3.86
N CYS A 14 7.67 9.14 -4.30
CA CYS A 14 8.12 8.57 -5.58
C CYS A 14 8.45 7.09 -5.40
N TRP A 15 7.81 6.23 -6.19
CA TRP A 15 8.14 4.81 -6.33
C TRP A 15 8.89 4.57 -7.63
N GLU A 16 10.08 3.99 -7.51
CA GLU A 16 10.97 3.61 -8.61
C GLU A 16 11.80 2.41 -8.15
N GLY A 17 11.89 1.35 -8.97
CA GLY A 17 12.55 0.11 -8.55
C GLY A 17 11.85 -0.50 -7.33
N ASP A 18 12.62 -0.94 -6.34
CA ASP A 18 12.08 -1.49 -5.10
C ASP A 18 11.57 -0.39 -4.16
N PHE A 19 10.43 -0.61 -3.52
CA PHE A 19 9.87 0.32 -2.54
C PHE A 19 9.24 -0.41 -1.34
N ALA A 20 9.12 0.31 -0.23
CA ALA A 20 8.29 -0.06 0.90
C ALA A 20 7.67 1.22 1.49
N THR A 21 6.40 1.15 1.86
CA THR A 21 5.72 2.27 2.52
C THR A 21 6.17 2.40 3.96
N GLU A 22 5.90 3.56 4.55
CA GLU A 22 5.99 3.71 6.01
C GLU A 22 5.14 2.63 6.70
N PRO A 23 5.69 1.96 7.72
CA PRO A 23 4.94 0.95 8.46
C PRO A 23 3.91 1.60 9.37
N TYR A 24 2.79 0.90 9.60
CA TYR A 24 1.73 1.39 10.47
C TYR A 24 1.36 0.35 11.53
N GLU A 25 1.31 0.77 12.79
CA GLU A 25 0.88 -0.07 13.90
C GLU A 25 -0.64 -0.17 13.94
N ALA A 26 -1.15 -1.37 13.67
CA ALA A 26 -2.57 -1.67 13.50
C ALA A 26 -3.06 -2.75 14.48
N GLY A 27 -2.31 -3.08 15.53
CA GLY A 27 -2.60 -4.18 16.47
C GLY A 27 -3.96 -4.13 17.16
N TRP A 28 -4.61 -2.97 17.16
CA TRP A 28 -5.94 -2.75 17.72
C TRP A 28 -7.09 -3.08 16.74
N SER A 29 -6.79 -3.34 15.47
CA SER A 29 -7.77 -3.55 14.39
C SER A 29 -7.76 -4.98 13.85
N HIS A 30 -8.83 -5.38 13.17
CA HIS A 30 -9.02 -6.74 12.65
C HIS A 30 -9.13 -6.79 11.12
N GLU A 31 -9.55 -5.69 10.51
CA GLU A 31 -9.72 -5.56 9.07
C GLU A 31 -9.03 -4.30 8.58
N ALA A 32 -8.32 -4.40 7.46
CA ALA A 32 -7.64 -3.29 6.82
C ALA A 32 -7.83 -3.29 5.30
N ILE A 33 -7.87 -2.10 4.72
CA ILE A 33 -7.85 -1.88 3.27
C ILE A 33 -6.80 -0.84 2.93
N PHE A 34 -5.82 -1.23 2.12
CA PHE A 34 -4.94 -0.28 1.45
C PHE A 34 -5.63 0.24 0.19
N PHE A 35 -5.69 1.56 0.04
CA PHE A 35 -6.06 2.23 -1.21
C PHE A 35 -4.82 2.89 -1.78
N VAL A 36 -4.43 2.50 -2.98
CA VAL A 36 -3.24 2.97 -3.68
C VAL A 36 -3.67 3.76 -4.90
N GLN A 37 -3.18 4.99 -5.00
CA GLN A 37 -3.40 5.86 -6.14
C GLN A 37 -2.06 6.41 -6.64
N ILE A 38 -1.85 6.38 -7.95
CA ILE A 38 -0.73 7.07 -8.58
C ILE A 38 -1.21 8.44 -9.05
N LEU A 39 -0.67 9.49 -8.45
CA LEU A 39 -1.05 10.88 -8.68
C LEU A 39 -0.47 11.45 -9.97
N ARG A 40 0.72 10.99 -10.32
CA ARG A 40 1.43 11.28 -11.57
C ARG A 40 2.44 10.18 -11.83
N ALA A 41 2.78 9.98 -13.08
CA ALA A 41 3.79 9.01 -13.49
C ALA A 41 4.64 9.55 -14.63
N GLU A 42 5.85 9.03 -14.70
CA GLU A 42 6.70 9.13 -15.88
C GLU A 42 6.77 7.77 -16.55
N LYS A 43 6.58 7.75 -17.88
CA LYS A 43 6.39 6.53 -18.69
C LYS A 43 5.11 5.79 -18.28
N ILE A 44 5.11 4.46 -18.42
CA ILE A 44 3.97 3.59 -18.14
C ILE A 44 4.44 2.59 -17.07
N PRO A 45 4.51 3.00 -15.79
CA PRO A 45 5.04 2.12 -14.75
C PRO A 45 4.13 0.91 -14.50
N ILE A 46 4.75 -0.24 -14.33
CA ILE A 46 4.12 -1.48 -13.90
C ILE A 46 4.41 -1.65 -12.41
N VAL A 47 3.38 -1.53 -11.58
CA VAL A 47 3.48 -1.60 -10.12
C VAL A 47 3.06 -2.99 -9.66
N ASN A 48 3.93 -3.65 -8.89
CA ASN A 48 3.61 -4.86 -8.16
C ASN A 48 3.82 -4.59 -6.67
N ALA A 49 2.73 -4.55 -5.91
CA ALA A 49 2.74 -4.33 -4.46
C ALA A 49 2.21 -5.57 -3.74
N ARG A 50 2.77 -5.87 -2.56
CA ARG A 50 2.31 -6.93 -1.67
C ARG A 50 2.17 -6.41 -0.26
N VAL A 51 1.19 -6.95 0.46
CA VAL A 51 1.01 -6.65 1.87
C VAL A 51 2.08 -7.41 2.66
N GLN A 52 2.76 -6.68 3.54
CA GLN A 52 3.67 -7.27 4.51
C GLN A 52 3.17 -7.03 5.93
N ILE A 53 3.38 -8.03 6.77
CA ILE A 53 3.05 -7.98 8.19
C ILE A 53 4.30 -8.17 9.03
N SER A 54 4.27 -7.64 10.25
CA SER A 54 5.36 -7.79 11.19
C SER A 54 4.85 -7.78 12.65
N PRO A 55 5.42 -8.62 13.53
CA PRO A 55 5.13 -8.55 14.96
C PRO A 55 5.85 -7.37 15.65
N ASP A 56 6.97 -6.89 15.10
CA ASP A 56 7.87 -5.92 15.75
C ASP A 56 8.13 -4.65 14.92
N GLY A 57 7.60 -4.57 13.69
CA GLY A 57 7.83 -3.47 12.76
C GLY A 57 9.23 -3.46 12.12
N ILE A 58 10.06 -4.47 12.39
CA ILE A 58 11.46 -4.57 11.94
C ILE A 58 11.63 -5.75 10.98
N HIS A 59 11.09 -6.92 11.33
CA HIS A 59 11.18 -8.14 10.53
C HIS A 59 9.86 -8.40 9.82
N TRP A 60 9.91 -8.48 8.49
CA TRP A 60 8.72 -8.50 7.64
C TRP A 60 8.58 -9.80 6.88
N CYS A 61 7.35 -10.32 6.81
CA CYS A 61 6.98 -11.40 5.92
C CYS A 61 5.85 -10.98 4.98
N ASP A 62 5.79 -11.59 3.81
CA ASP A 62 4.71 -11.39 2.86
C ASP A 62 3.45 -12.11 3.37
N GLU A 63 2.35 -11.39 3.51
CA GLU A 63 1.07 -11.95 3.99
C GLU A 63 0.39 -12.83 2.92
N GLY A 64 0.62 -12.50 1.65
CA GLY A 64 0.10 -13.22 0.49
C GLY A 64 -0.79 -12.38 -0.42
N SER A 65 -1.46 -11.37 0.15
CA SER A 65 -2.27 -10.42 -0.63
C SER A 65 -1.39 -9.48 -1.45
N SER A 66 -1.76 -9.25 -2.71
CA SER A 66 -1.00 -8.41 -3.65
C SER A 66 -1.92 -7.57 -4.53
N LEU A 67 -1.31 -6.55 -5.14
CA LEU A 67 -1.96 -5.56 -5.98
C LEU A 67 -1.01 -5.24 -7.14
N ASN A 68 -1.44 -5.62 -8.34
CA ASN A 68 -0.65 -5.47 -9.57
C ASN A 68 -1.45 -4.64 -10.57
N PHE A 69 -0.87 -3.56 -11.06
CA PHE A 69 -1.55 -2.67 -12.01
C PHE A 69 -0.56 -1.92 -12.90
N VAL A 70 -1.04 -1.50 -14.06
CA VAL A 70 -0.31 -0.69 -15.04
C VAL A 70 -0.89 0.71 -15.02
N VAL A 71 -0.04 1.72 -14.82
CA VAL A 71 -0.46 3.12 -14.77
C VAL A 71 -0.70 3.63 -16.18
N GLN A 72 -1.93 4.09 -16.47
CA GLN A 72 -2.27 4.61 -17.79
C GLN A 72 -1.89 6.09 -17.91
N GLN A 73 -1.22 6.47 -19.00
CA GLN A 73 -0.55 7.76 -19.21
C GLN A 73 -1.43 9.02 -19.10
N HIS A 74 -2.76 8.91 -19.05
CA HIS A 74 -3.68 10.07 -19.16
C HIS A 74 -4.91 10.03 -18.25
N THR A 75 -4.95 9.15 -17.26
CA THR A 75 -6.01 9.19 -16.24
C THR A 75 -5.33 9.32 -14.89
N LEU A 76 -5.70 10.34 -14.10
CA LEU A 76 -5.45 10.29 -12.66
C LEU A 76 -6.05 8.97 -12.18
N ASP A 77 -5.21 7.99 -11.87
CA ASP A 77 -5.68 6.61 -11.74
C ASP A 77 -6.74 6.54 -10.65
N LYS A 78 -7.81 5.78 -10.90
CA LYS A 78 -8.74 5.39 -9.84
C LYS A 78 -7.94 4.61 -8.80
N PRO A 79 -8.20 4.80 -7.49
CA PRO A 79 -7.51 4.04 -6.47
C PRO A 79 -7.76 2.55 -6.68
N SER A 80 -6.67 1.78 -6.75
CA SER A 80 -6.71 0.33 -6.61
C SER A 80 -6.69 -0.01 -5.12
N PHE A 81 -7.20 -1.17 -4.73
CA PHE A 81 -7.23 -1.55 -3.32
C PHE A 81 -6.88 -3.01 -3.09
N VAL A 82 -6.32 -3.29 -1.91
CA VAL A 82 -6.11 -4.65 -1.41
C VAL A 82 -6.61 -4.73 0.03
N ARG A 83 -7.32 -5.81 0.34
CA ARG A 83 -7.88 -6.07 1.67
C ARG A 83 -6.98 -7.05 2.41
N VAL A 84 -6.85 -6.87 3.72
CA VAL A 84 -6.12 -7.79 4.59
C VAL A 84 -6.82 -7.90 5.94
N SER A 85 -6.71 -9.06 6.56
CA SER A 85 -7.24 -9.37 7.90
C SER A 85 -6.27 -10.31 8.61
N HIS A 86 -6.41 -10.50 9.93
CA HIS A 86 -5.55 -11.41 10.70
C HIS A 86 -4.04 -11.08 10.62
N TYR A 87 -3.68 -9.80 10.46
CA TYR A 87 -2.32 -9.33 10.23
C TYR A 87 -1.46 -9.15 11.49
N GLY A 88 -2.04 -9.28 12.69
CA GLY A 88 -1.32 -9.12 13.94
C GLY A 88 -1.07 -7.64 14.27
N GLY A 89 0.19 -7.20 14.26
CA GLY A 89 0.62 -5.90 14.79
C GLY A 89 0.82 -4.82 13.74
N TRP A 90 1.79 -5.02 12.85
CA TRP A 90 2.24 -3.99 11.90
C TRP A 90 1.89 -4.34 10.46
N LEU A 91 1.56 -3.31 9.68
CA LEU A 91 1.21 -3.41 8.27
C LEU A 91 2.07 -2.45 7.43
N ARG A 92 2.48 -2.90 6.24
CA ARG A 92 3.00 -2.02 5.16
C ARG A 92 2.72 -2.62 3.79
N LEU A 93 2.92 -1.82 2.74
CA LEU A 93 3.10 -2.34 1.39
C LEU A 93 4.58 -2.37 1.05
N ALA A 94 5.01 -3.41 0.33
CA ALA A 94 6.32 -3.47 -0.30
C ALA A 94 6.16 -3.95 -1.74
N GLY A 95 7.06 -3.54 -2.63
CA GLY A 95 6.83 -3.80 -4.04
C GLY A 95 7.97 -3.39 -4.96
N THR A 96 7.69 -3.52 -6.24
CA THR A 96 8.59 -3.13 -7.32
C THR A 96 7.83 -2.32 -8.36
N VAL A 97 8.46 -1.29 -8.90
CA VAL A 97 8.00 -0.54 -10.07
C VAL A 97 8.95 -0.79 -11.23
N LYS A 98 8.41 -1.23 -12.37
CA LYS A 98 9.15 -1.42 -13.63
C LYS A 98 8.72 -0.41 -14.68
N ASP A 99 9.58 -0.19 -15.67
CA ASP A 99 9.32 0.61 -16.88
C ASP A 99 8.92 2.08 -16.65
N GLY A 100 9.21 2.62 -15.46
CA GLY A 100 8.91 4.00 -15.12
C GLY A 100 8.99 4.25 -13.62
N ARG A 101 8.39 5.39 -13.21
CA ARG A 101 8.22 5.77 -11.81
C ARG A 101 6.90 6.49 -11.62
N GLY A 102 6.33 6.38 -10.44
CA GLY A 102 5.04 6.99 -10.11
C GLY A 102 5.07 7.64 -8.74
N TRP A 103 4.27 8.69 -8.54
CA TRP A 103 4.11 9.30 -7.22
C TRP A 103 2.83 8.79 -6.57
N ALA A 104 2.99 8.02 -5.51
CA ALA A 104 1.91 7.32 -4.86
C ALA A 104 1.27 8.13 -3.73
N LEU A 105 -0.03 7.89 -3.55
CA LEU A 105 -0.81 8.24 -2.38
C LEU A 105 -1.41 6.93 -1.86
N VAL A 106 -1.10 6.59 -0.61
CA VAL A 106 -1.56 5.36 0.02
C VAL A 106 -2.34 5.68 1.28
N HIS A 107 -3.60 5.27 1.30
CA HIS A 107 -4.44 5.30 2.49
C HIS A 107 -4.56 3.90 3.07
N LEU A 108 -4.55 3.80 4.40
CA LEU A 108 -4.82 2.59 5.14
C LEU A 108 -6.09 2.81 5.97
N ALA A 109 -7.19 2.19 5.56
CA ALA A 109 -8.42 2.18 6.32
C ALA A 109 -8.45 0.96 7.25
N LEU A 110 -8.75 1.18 8.53
CA LEU A 110 -8.72 0.18 9.60
C LEU A 110 -10.06 0.10 10.31
N LYS A 111 -10.45 -1.10 10.72
CA LYS A 111 -11.67 -1.36 11.47
C LYS A 111 -11.46 -2.42 12.56
N ALA A 112 -12.02 -2.20 13.74
CA ALA A 112 -12.09 -3.19 14.82
C ALA A 112 -13.53 -3.67 15.05
#